data_AF-A0A6G0HT86-F1
#
_entry.id   AF-A0A6G0HT86-F1
#
_cell.length_a   1.000
_cell.length_b   1.000
_cell.length_c   1.000
_cell.angle_alpha   90.00
_cell.angle_beta   90.00
_cell.angle_gamma   90.00
#
_symmetry.space_group_name_H-M   'P 1'
#
loop_
_entity.id
_entity.type
_entity.pdbx_description
1 polymer ?
#
loop_
_entity_poly.entity_id
_entity_poly.type
_entity_poly.pdbx_seq_one_letter_code
_entity_poly.pdbx_strand_id
1 'polypeptide(L)'
;MQEELEHLNQASDEINKLELQLDDARSSYRRILTDSARKLNAQGSQLGACIEKARPYYEARRLAKEAQQETQKAALRYERAVSMHTAAREMVYVAEQGLLADRNTMDPTWQEMLNHATAKVNEAEEERLRSEREHQRVTQLCQDAEARVQTLQKALKKVILKSKPYFELKAQFNHILEEHKAKVVQLEGQVAKVKTCYSVALRNLEQISEQIHAQRGRIRASRGRPAVCGGRSSPVGAEAEVRAAVGVQRERLEVEQAGSDCMSVISLQTIASDLEKCDSVEHLGDLSDVGSVLGEEWDCRRKPMERPVSIVVTEEPQQETDDQEKGAVSKEKQESFVKQHHRSVSL
;
A
#
# COMPACT_ATOMS: atom_id res chain seq x y z
N MET A 1 32.22 28.80 -6.58
CA MET A 1 31.40 30.04 -6.63
C MET A 1 30.61 30.11 -7.93
N GLN A 2 31.24 30.18 -9.11
CA GLN A 2 30.52 30.15 -10.40
C GLN A 2 29.55 28.94 -10.50
N GLU A 3 30.07 27.73 -10.35
CA GLU A 3 29.30 26.46 -10.43
C GLU A 3 28.14 26.40 -9.43
N GLU A 4 28.36 26.85 -8.19
CA GLU A 4 27.31 26.85 -7.15
C GLU A 4 26.21 27.90 -7.41
N LEU A 5 26.53 29.00 -8.11
CA LEU A 5 25.52 29.97 -8.56
C LEU A 5 24.73 29.43 -9.76
N GLU A 6 25.35 28.67 -10.65
CA GLU A 6 24.69 27.98 -11.75
C GLU A 6 23.74 26.89 -11.22
N HIS A 7 24.18 26.07 -10.24
CA HIS A 7 23.32 25.13 -9.52
C HIS A 7 22.14 25.82 -8.83
N LEU A 8 22.38 26.97 -8.19
CA LEU A 8 21.34 27.72 -7.48
C LEU A 8 20.28 28.28 -8.43
N ASN A 9 20.69 28.87 -9.55
CA ASN A 9 19.77 29.36 -10.58
C ASN A 9 18.95 28.22 -11.19
N GLN A 10 19.59 27.11 -11.55
CA GLN A 10 18.90 25.96 -12.14
C GLN A 10 17.91 25.31 -11.15
N ALA A 11 18.29 25.19 -9.87
CA ALA A 11 17.38 24.71 -8.83
C ALA A 11 16.20 25.68 -8.58
N SER A 12 16.42 27.00 -8.70
CA SER A 12 15.36 28.01 -8.59
C SER A 12 14.34 27.91 -9.73
N ASP A 13 14.80 27.77 -10.98
CA ASP A 13 13.92 27.58 -12.14
C ASP A 13 13.16 26.26 -12.06
N GLU A 14 13.81 25.19 -11.58
CA GLU A 14 13.18 23.89 -11.37
C GLU A 14 12.14 23.92 -10.23
N ILE A 15 12.40 24.64 -9.13
CA ILE A 15 11.40 24.88 -8.06
C ILE A 15 10.16 25.56 -8.64
N ASN A 16 10.31 26.69 -9.33
CA ASN A 16 9.19 27.44 -9.90
C ASN A 16 8.33 26.58 -10.84
N LYS A 17 8.98 25.77 -11.68
CA LYS A 17 8.32 24.84 -12.60
C LYS A 17 7.56 23.73 -11.86
N LEU A 18 8.20 23.08 -10.88
CA LEU A 18 7.59 21.98 -10.13
C LEU A 18 6.46 22.44 -9.21
N GLU A 19 6.55 23.64 -8.63
CA GLU A 19 5.47 24.23 -7.84
C GLU A 19 4.24 24.54 -8.69
N LEU A 20 4.41 25.13 -9.88
CA LEU A 20 3.31 25.34 -10.82
C LEU A 20 2.63 24.02 -11.22
N GLN A 21 3.42 22.97 -11.50
CA GLN A 21 2.90 21.64 -11.82
C GLN A 21 2.19 20.98 -10.64
N LEU A 22 2.67 21.19 -9.42
CA LEU A 22 2.07 20.69 -8.19
C LEU A 22 0.71 21.36 -7.92
N ASP A 23 0.59 22.66 -8.12
CA ASP A 23 -0.67 23.38 -7.88
C ASP A 23 -1.73 23.10 -8.96
N ASP A 24 -1.33 22.87 -10.22
CA ASP A 24 -2.23 22.30 -11.24
C ASP A 24 -2.69 20.88 -10.87
N ALA A 25 -1.76 20.00 -10.48
CA ALA A 25 -2.08 18.63 -10.08
C ALA A 25 -3.04 18.58 -8.88
N ARG A 26 -2.80 19.40 -7.85
CA ARG A 26 -3.69 19.56 -6.67
C ARG A 26 -5.05 20.11 -7.06
N SER A 27 -5.11 21.07 -7.98
CA SER A 27 -6.38 21.65 -8.46
C SER A 27 -7.20 20.66 -9.28
N SER A 28 -6.53 19.88 -10.13
CA SER A 28 -7.14 18.78 -10.88
C SER A 28 -7.68 17.69 -9.95
N TYR A 29 -6.90 17.28 -8.93
CA TYR A 29 -7.35 16.33 -7.90
C TYR A 29 -8.58 16.82 -7.14
N ARG A 30 -8.59 18.08 -6.67
CA ARG A 30 -9.76 18.69 -6.00
C ARG A 30 -11.02 18.68 -6.88
N ARG A 31 -10.87 19.01 -8.17
CA ARG A 31 -11.97 18.97 -9.15
C ARG A 31 -12.53 17.55 -9.32
N ILE A 32 -11.65 16.57 -9.55
CA ILE A 32 -12.05 15.16 -9.73
C ILE A 32 -12.72 14.61 -8.47
N LEU A 33 -12.23 14.97 -7.28
CA LEU A 33 -12.82 14.57 -5.99
C LEU A 33 -14.23 15.18 -5.79
N THR A 34 -14.43 16.42 -6.22
CA THR A 34 -15.74 17.07 -6.18
C THR A 34 -16.71 16.44 -7.20
N ASP A 35 -16.22 16.14 -8.41
CA ASP A 35 -17.02 15.56 -9.48
C ASP A 35 -17.43 14.09 -9.19
N SER A 36 -16.51 13.30 -8.61
CA SER A 36 -16.80 11.93 -8.20
C SER A 36 -17.78 11.89 -7.04
N ALA A 37 -17.59 12.73 -6.02
CA ALA A 37 -18.53 12.85 -4.90
C ALA A 37 -19.95 13.22 -5.37
N ARG A 38 -20.09 14.18 -6.29
CA ARG A 38 -21.40 14.55 -6.88
C ARG A 38 -22.05 13.38 -7.62
N LYS A 39 -21.30 12.65 -8.45
CA LYS A 39 -21.81 11.50 -9.22
C LYS A 39 -22.17 10.30 -8.33
N LEU A 40 -21.36 10.01 -7.33
CA LEU A 40 -21.62 8.93 -6.36
C LEU A 40 -22.81 9.26 -5.45
N ASN A 41 -22.98 10.51 -5.03
CA ASN A 41 -24.15 10.93 -4.26
C ASN A 41 -25.44 10.81 -5.08
N ALA A 42 -25.42 11.17 -6.38
CA ALA A 42 -26.58 11.00 -7.26
C ALA A 42 -27.03 9.53 -7.39
N GLN A 43 -26.08 8.59 -7.56
CA GLN A 43 -26.40 7.15 -7.56
C GLN A 43 -26.77 6.63 -6.16
N GLY A 44 -26.12 7.15 -5.12
CA GLY A 44 -26.42 6.82 -3.72
C GLY A 44 -27.86 7.16 -3.34
N SER A 45 -28.36 8.32 -3.76
CA SER A 45 -29.77 8.72 -3.58
C SER A 45 -30.76 7.80 -4.29
N GLN A 46 -30.39 7.21 -5.43
CA GLN A 46 -31.24 6.29 -6.19
C GLN A 46 -31.27 4.87 -5.59
N LEU A 47 -30.18 4.42 -4.97
CA LEU A 47 -29.98 3.02 -4.57
C LEU A 47 -29.84 2.78 -3.06
N GLY A 48 -29.78 3.82 -2.22
CA GLY A 48 -29.27 3.81 -0.84
C GLY A 48 -29.53 2.54 0.00
N ALA A 49 -30.78 2.14 0.17
CA ALA A 49 -31.14 0.95 0.96
C ALA A 49 -30.59 -0.39 0.43
N CYS A 50 -30.21 -0.46 -0.85
CA CYS A 50 -29.51 -1.61 -1.44
C CYS A 50 -27.99 -1.52 -1.22
N ILE A 51 -27.39 -0.33 -1.25
CA ILE A 51 -25.95 -0.13 -1.05
C ILE A 51 -25.55 -0.57 0.35
N GLU A 52 -26.25 -0.07 1.38
CA GLU A 52 -26.00 -0.43 2.79
C GLU A 52 -26.11 -1.94 3.03
N LYS A 53 -27.13 -2.58 2.44
CA LYS A 53 -27.35 -4.03 2.56
C LYS A 53 -26.33 -4.87 1.79
N ALA A 54 -25.67 -4.31 0.77
CA ALA A 54 -24.63 -4.99 0.01
C ALA A 54 -23.23 -4.85 0.62
N ARG A 55 -22.97 -3.80 1.44
CA ARG A 55 -21.65 -3.53 2.03
C ARG A 55 -20.99 -4.75 2.68
N PRO A 56 -21.67 -5.59 3.50
CA PRO A 56 -21.02 -6.75 4.12
C PRO A 56 -20.47 -7.77 3.11
N TYR A 57 -21.11 -7.92 1.94
CA TYR A 57 -20.60 -8.80 0.88
C TYR A 57 -19.32 -8.25 0.25
N TYR A 58 -19.28 -6.95 -0.08
CA TYR A 58 -18.10 -6.33 -0.68
C TYR A 58 -16.93 -6.27 0.31
N GLU A 59 -17.18 -5.97 1.58
CA GLU A 59 -16.16 -5.99 2.64
C GLU A 59 -15.60 -7.41 2.86
N ALA A 60 -16.46 -8.43 2.97
CA ALA A 60 -16.02 -9.82 3.07
C ALA A 60 -15.21 -10.25 1.83
N ARG A 61 -15.60 -9.78 0.63
CA ARG A 61 -14.89 -10.08 -0.61
C ARG A 61 -13.52 -9.43 -0.69
N ARG A 62 -13.39 -8.19 -0.21
CA ARG A 62 -12.11 -7.50 -0.04
C ARG A 62 -11.19 -8.27 0.92
N LEU A 63 -11.72 -8.68 2.08
CA LEU A 63 -10.98 -9.46 3.07
C LEU A 63 -10.54 -10.83 2.54
N ALA A 64 -11.37 -11.50 1.73
CA ALA A 64 -10.98 -12.76 1.09
C ALA A 64 -9.83 -12.57 0.09
N LYS A 65 -9.86 -11.51 -0.75
CA LYS A 65 -8.75 -11.19 -1.67
C LYS A 65 -7.45 -10.83 -0.92
N GLU A 66 -7.55 -10.13 0.22
CA GLU A 66 -6.43 -9.82 1.10
C GLU A 66 -5.82 -11.10 1.73
N ALA A 67 -6.67 -12.01 2.23
CA ALA A 67 -6.23 -13.31 2.74
C ALA A 67 -5.62 -14.21 1.65
N GLN A 68 -6.14 -14.16 0.43
CA GLN A 68 -5.60 -14.88 -0.73
C GLN A 68 -4.20 -14.37 -1.10
N GLN A 69 -4.00 -13.05 -1.09
CA GLN A 69 -2.69 -12.44 -1.36
C GLN A 69 -1.64 -12.80 -0.29
N GLU A 70 -1.97 -12.75 1.00
CA GLU A 70 -1.01 -13.19 2.03
C GLU A 70 -0.81 -14.71 2.01
N THR A 71 -1.81 -15.50 1.61
CA THR A 71 -1.65 -16.95 1.37
C THR A 71 -0.66 -17.25 0.25
N GLN A 72 -0.77 -16.57 -0.90
CA GLN A 72 0.20 -16.67 -2.00
C GLN A 72 1.60 -16.24 -1.55
N LYS A 73 1.71 -15.13 -0.82
CA LYS A 73 2.97 -14.62 -0.28
C LYS A 73 3.58 -15.56 0.77
N ALA A 74 2.77 -16.27 1.56
CA ALA A 74 3.23 -17.31 2.48
C ALA A 74 3.67 -18.59 1.73
N ALA A 75 2.96 -18.98 0.66
CA ALA A 75 3.36 -20.08 -0.20
C ALA A 75 4.74 -19.82 -0.83
N LEU A 76 4.98 -18.63 -1.41
CA LEU A 76 6.28 -18.25 -1.97
C LEU A 76 7.41 -18.23 -0.92
N ARG A 77 7.11 -17.88 0.35
CA ARG A 77 8.08 -17.99 1.45
C ARG A 77 8.39 -19.45 1.77
N TYR A 78 7.38 -20.30 1.85
CA TYR A 78 7.53 -21.74 2.08
C TYR A 78 8.31 -22.41 0.95
N GLU A 79 7.99 -22.14 -0.32
CA GLU A 79 8.73 -22.62 -1.49
C GLU A 79 10.22 -22.23 -1.43
N ARG A 80 10.51 -20.98 -1.06
CA ARG A 80 11.89 -20.53 -0.84
C ARG A 80 12.57 -21.29 0.30
N ALA A 81 11.89 -21.51 1.43
CA ALA A 81 12.43 -22.27 2.56
C ALA A 81 12.69 -23.74 2.20
N VAL A 82 11.79 -24.38 1.44
CA VAL A 82 11.97 -25.72 0.87
C VAL A 82 13.21 -25.75 -0.03
N SER A 83 13.35 -24.79 -0.96
CA SER A 83 14.50 -24.70 -1.86
C SER A 83 15.82 -24.54 -1.09
N MET A 84 15.85 -23.68 -0.07
CA MET A 84 17.03 -23.49 0.79
C MET A 84 17.38 -24.76 1.59
N HIS A 85 16.38 -25.48 2.12
CA HIS A 85 16.60 -26.75 2.81
C HIS A 85 17.12 -27.85 1.87
N THR A 86 16.58 -27.96 0.64
CA THR A 86 17.10 -28.89 -0.37
C THR A 86 18.56 -28.60 -0.70
N ALA A 87 18.92 -27.35 -0.98
CA ALA A 87 20.31 -26.95 -1.23
C ALA A 87 21.23 -27.21 -0.01
N ALA A 88 20.73 -27.03 1.21
CA ALA A 88 21.47 -27.38 2.42
C ALA A 88 21.74 -28.89 2.54
N ARG A 89 20.76 -29.73 2.20
CA ARG A 89 20.93 -31.19 2.18
C ARG A 89 21.92 -31.64 1.11
N GLU A 90 21.89 -31.01 -0.07
CA GLU A 90 22.86 -31.28 -1.15
C GLU A 90 24.30 -30.94 -0.72
N MET A 91 24.51 -29.83 0.01
CA MET A 91 25.82 -29.50 0.58
C MET A 91 26.33 -30.57 1.56
N VAL A 92 25.48 -31.09 2.45
CA VAL A 92 25.86 -32.20 3.36
C VAL A 92 26.17 -33.47 2.57
N TYR A 93 25.34 -33.84 1.59
CA TYR A 93 25.56 -35.02 0.76
C TYR A 93 26.91 -34.96 0.00
N VAL A 94 27.27 -33.80 -0.57
CA VAL A 94 28.58 -33.62 -1.24
C VAL A 94 29.74 -33.71 -0.24
N ALA A 95 29.60 -33.16 0.97
CA ALA A 95 30.60 -33.27 2.03
C ALA A 95 30.80 -34.73 2.49
N GLU A 96 29.73 -35.50 2.67
CA GLU A 96 29.75 -36.92 3.01
C GLU A 96 30.45 -37.77 1.92
N GLN A 97 30.17 -37.51 0.63
CA GLN A 97 30.84 -38.18 -0.48
C GLN A 97 32.35 -37.87 -0.52
N GLY A 98 32.75 -36.62 -0.24
CA GLY A 98 34.16 -36.23 -0.12
C GLY A 98 34.88 -36.99 1.00
N LEU A 99 34.24 -37.12 2.17
CA LEU A 99 34.77 -37.82 3.33
C LEU A 99 34.90 -39.34 3.13
N LEU A 100 34.01 -39.95 2.34
CA LEU A 100 34.09 -41.38 1.98
C LEU A 100 35.17 -41.68 0.94
N ALA A 101 35.51 -40.69 0.10
CA ALA A 101 36.52 -40.83 -0.95
C ALA A 101 37.97 -40.76 -0.42
N ASP A 102 38.22 -40.04 0.67
CA ASP A 102 39.55 -39.90 1.27
C ASP A 102 39.60 -40.51 2.68
N ARG A 103 40.31 -41.64 2.81
CA ARG A 103 40.40 -42.41 4.08
C ARG A 103 41.25 -41.76 5.17
N ASN A 104 41.90 -40.63 4.89
CA ASN A 104 42.83 -39.96 5.81
C ASN A 104 42.30 -38.63 6.38
N THR A 105 41.10 -38.16 5.98
CA THR A 105 40.56 -36.82 6.32
C THR A 105 39.82 -36.73 7.66
N MET A 106 40.16 -37.57 8.64
CA MET A 106 39.67 -37.46 10.02
C MET A 106 40.43 -36.35 10.79
N ASP A 107 40.53 -35.18 10.17
CA ASP A 107 41.15 -33.97 10.73
C ASP A 107 40.07 -33.10 11.42
N PRO A 108 40.36 -32.47 12.58
CA PRO A 108 39.36 -31.69 13.32
C PRO A 108 38.65 -30.62 12.50
N THR A 109 39.32 -30.02 11.49
CA THR A 109 38.70 -29.00 10.62
C THR A 109 37.55 -29.53 9.78
N TRP A 110 37.57 -30.82 9.41
CA TRP A 110 36.50 -31.47 8.64
C TRP A 110 35.33 -31.87 9.55
N GLN A 111 35.60 -32.25 10.79
CA GLN A 111 34.56 -32.47 11.80
C GLN A 111 33.81 -31.15 12.11
N GLU A 112 34.52 -30.02 12.21
CA GLU A 112 33.92 -28.69 12.35
C GLU A 112 33.09 -28.30 11.11
N MET A 113 33.58 -28.57 9.90
CA MET A 113 32.85 -28.32 8.66
C MET A 113 31.55 -29.12 8.57
N LEU A 114 31.58 -30.42 8.90
CA LEU A 114 30.39 -31.27 8.91
C LEU A 114 29.38 -30.80 9.97
N ASN A 115 29.84 -30.50 11.19
CA ASN A 115 28.99 -29.94 12.25
C ASN A 115 28.30 -28.64 11.82
N HIS A 116 29.02 -27.74 11.12
CA HIS A 116 28.44 -26.51 10.57
C HIS A 116 27.41 -26.80 9.47
N ALA A 117 27.69 -27.74 8.56
CA ALA A 117 26.76 -28.12 7.50
C ALA A 117 25.48 -28.77 8.06
N THR A 118 25.60 -29.67 9.05
CA THR A 118 24.47 -30.27 9.76
C THR A 118 23.66 -29.23 10.53
N ALA A 119 24.31 -28.29 11.23
CA ALA A 119 23.61 -27.18 11.90
C ALA A 119 22.80 -26.33 10.91
N LYS A 120 23.37 -26.04 9.73
CA LYS A 120 22.71 -25.28 8.67
C LYS A 120 21.54 -26.03 8.01
N VAL A 121 21.62 -27.35 7.89
CA VAL A 121 20.47 -28.18 7.46
C VAL A 121 19.34 -28.13 8.48
N ASN A 122 19.66 -28.23 9.77
CA ASN A 122 18.67 -28.15 10.85
C ASN A 122 18.00 -26.77 10.91
N GLU A 123 18.76 -25.69 10.77
CA GLU A 123 18.23 -24.31 10.69
C GLU A 123 17.28 -24.14 9.49
N ALA A 124 17.68 -24.61 8.31
CA ALA A 124 16.86 -24.56 7.11
C ALA A 124 15.61 -25.45 7.21
N GLU A 125 15.69 -26.59 7.92
CA GLU A 125 14.52 -27.43 8.21
C GLU A 125 13.54 -26.74 9.16
N GLU A 126 14.04 -26.07 10.20
CA GLU A 126 13.20 -25.36 11.15
C GLU A 126 12.47 -24.19 10.48
N GLU A 127 13.16 -23.43 9.62
CA GLU A 127 12.55 -22.38 8.79
C GLU A 127 11.50 -22.96 7.81
N ARG A 128 11.77 -24.11 7.20
CA ARG A 128 10.80 -24.84 6.37
C ARG A 128 9.54 -25.21 7.16
N LEU A 129 9.68 -25.78 8.36
CA LEU A 129 8.55 -26.16 9.21
C LEU A 129 7.79 -24.94 9.78
N ARG A 130 8.48 -23.83 10.08
CA ARG A 130 7.84 -22.58 10.52
C ARG A 130 7.03 -21.94 9.38
N SER A 131 7.61 -21.84 8.18
CA SER A 131 6.92 -21.31 7.00
C SER A 131 5.79 -22.23 6.50
N GLU A 132 5.91 -23.55 6.63
CA GLU A 132 4.83 -24.50 6.33
C GLU A 132 3.61 -24.27 7.22
N ARG A 133 3.79 -24.23 8.55
CA ARG A 133 2.70 -24.00 9.51
C ARG A 133 2.01 -22.66 9.28
N GLU A 134 2.79 -21.62 8.98
CA GLU A 134 2.22 -20.30 8.66
C GLU A 134 1.41 -20.34 7.36
N HIS A 135 1.94 -20.95 6.28
CA HIS A 135 1.20 -21.12 5.03
C HIS A 135 -0.10 -21.91 5.22
N GLN A 136 -0.08 -23.01 5.99
CA GLN A 136 -1.29 -23.76 6.35
C GLN A 136 -2.30 -22.87 7.10
N ARG A 137 -1.84 -22.07 8.07
CA ARG A 137 -2.67 -21.17 8.88
C ARG A 137 -3.34 -20.07 8.05
N VAL A 138 -2.61 -19.35 7.18
CA VAL A 138 -3.25 -18.35 6.31
C VAL A 138 -4.14 -18.98 5.23
N THR A 139 -3.81 -20.18 4.74
CA THR A 139 -4.69 -20.92 3.82
C THR A 139 -6.05 -21.22 4.44
N GLN A 140 -6.09 -21.66 5.70
CA GLN A 140 -7.35 -21.86 6.44
C GLN A 140 -8.16 -20.56 6.57
N LEU A 141 -7.51 -19.45 6.94
CA LEU A 141 -8.16 -18.13 7.02
C LEU A 141 -8.71 -17.65 5.66
N CYS A 142 -8.03 -17.98 4.57
CA CYS A 142 -8.51 -17.70 3.21
C CYS A 142 -9.78 -18.50 2.90
N GLN A 143 -9.79 -19.81 3.19
CA GLN A 143 -10.95 -20.69 3.01
C GLN A 143 -12.16 -20.21 3.83
N ASP A 144 -11.96 -19.83 5.09
CA ASP A 144 -13.02 -19.27 5.95
C ASP A 144 -13.57 -17.94 5.39
N ALA A 145 -12.70 -17.06 4.90
CA ALA A 145 -13.10 -15.79 4.28
C ALA A 145 -13.89 -16.02 2.99
N GLU A 146 -13.45 -16.93 2.12
CA GLU A 146 -14.17 -17.33 0.90
C GLU A 146 -15.53 -17.97 1.22
N ALA A 147 -15.62 -18.84 2.22
CA ALA A 147 -16.88 -19.44 2.67
C ALA A 147 -17.88 -18.38 3.16
N ARG A 148 -17.41 -17.35 3.88
CA ARG A 148 -18.23 -16.18 4.26
C ARG A 148 -18.70 -15.40 3.04
N VAL A 149 -17.85 -15.16 2.04
CA VAL A 149 -18.24 -14.51 0.77
C VAL A 149 -19.32 -15.30 0.05
N GLN A 150 -19.16 -16.61 -0.10
CA GLN A 150 -20.17 -17.47 -0.74
C GLN A 150 -21.51 -17.45 -0.01
N THR A 151 -21.48 -17.46 1.33
CA THR A 151 -22.68 -17.37 2.17
C THR A 151 -23.42 -16.05 1.96
N LEU A 152 -22.69 -14.92 2.00
CA LEU A 152 -23.26 -13.59 1.76
C LEU A 152 -23.74 -13.43 0.32
N GLN A 153 -23.05 -13.99 -0.67
CA GLN A 153 -23.44 -13.98 -2.08
C GLN A 153 -24.79 -14.67 -2.30
N LYS A 154 -24.99 -15.85 -1.69
CA LYS A 154 -26.26 -16.60 -1.74
C LYS A 154 -27.39 -15.81 -1.08
N ALA A 155 -27.14 -15.23 0.10
CA ALA A 155 -28.14 -14.46 0.85
C ALA A 155 -28.53 -13.13 0.19
N LEU A 156 -27.59 -12.43 -0.46
CA LEU A 156 -27.75 -11.05 -0.91
C LEU A 156 -27.81 -10.87 -2.44
N LYS A 157 -27.87 -11.96 -3.24
CA LYS A 157 -27.80 -11.97 -4.72
C LYS A 157 -28.56 -10.82 -5.40
N LYS A 158 -29.84 -10.61 -5.07
CA LYS A 158 -30.69 -9.55 -5.67
C LYS A 158 -30.24 -8.13 -5.32
N VAL A 159 -29.65 -7.94 -4.15
CA VAL A 159 -29.17 -6.64 -3.66
C VAL A 159 -27.84 -6.30 -4.33
N ILE A 160 -26.90 -7.26 -4.36
CA ILE A 160 -25.59 -7.16 -5.02
C ILE A 160 -25.75 -6.74 -6.49
N LEU A 161 -26.67 -7.38 -7.23
CA LEU A 161 -26.93 -7.06 -8.64
C LEU A 161 -27.45 -5.61 -8.83
N LYS A 162 -28.26 -5.09 -7.90
CA LYS A 162 -28.75 -3.70 -7.96
C LYS A 162 -27.70 -2.68 -7.56
N SER A 163 -26.81 -3.01 -6.62
CA SER A 163 -25.74 -2.11 -6.18
C SER A 163 -24.49 -2.14 -7.06
N LYS A 164 -24.31 -3.18 -7.90
CA LYS A 164 -23.14 -3.38 -8.76
C LYS A 164 -22.68 -2.11 -9.51
N PRO A 165 -23.55 -1.35 -10.23
CA PRO A 165 -23.13 -0.16 -10.96
C PRO A 165 -22.55 0.96 -10.08
N TYR A 166 -23.03 1.07 -8.83
CA TYR A 166 -22.52 2.05 -7.86
C TYR A 166 -21.11 1.68 -7.38
N PHE A 167 -20.87 0.41 -7.03
CA PHE A 167 -19.56 -0.04 -6.60
C PHE A 167 -18.54 -0.02 -7.74
N GLU A 168 -18.95 -0.35 -8.97
CA GLU A 168 -18.09 -0.22 -10.17
C GLU A 168 -17.69 1.24 -10.43
N LEU A 169 -18.63 2.18 -10.36
CA LEU A 169 -18.32 3.61 -10.50
C LEU A 169 -17.47 4.13 -9.33
N LYS A 170 -17.71 3.67 -8.10
CA LYS A 170 -16.88 3.99 -6.92
C LYS A 170 -15.43 3.53 -7.15
N ALA A 171 -15.22 2.30 -7.62
CA ALA A 171 -13.89 1.77 -7.89
C ALA A 171 -13.16 2.53 -9.02
N GLN A 172 -13.86 2.89 -10.10
CA GLN A 172 -13.30 3.71 -11.19
C GLN A 172 -12.82 5.07 -10.68
N PHE A 173 -13.64 5.78 -9.90
CA PHE A 173 -13.22 7.06 -9.32
C PHE A 173 -12.11 6.91 -8.30
N ASN A 174 -12.11 5.83 -7.51
CA ASN A 174 -11.05 5.55 -6.55
C ASN A 174 -9.70 5.35 -7.25
N HIS A 175 -9.66 4.58 -8.34
CA HIS A 175 -8.47 4.40 -9.16
C HIS A 175 -7.91 5.72 -9.72
N ILE A 176 -8.78 6.54 -10.32
CA ILE A 176 -8.39 7.87 -10.85
C ILE A 176 -7.91 8.80 -9.71
N LEU A 177 -8.57 8.78 -8.55
CA LEU A 177 -8.17 9.58 -7.40
C LEU A 177 -6.81 9.15 -6.85
N GLU A 178 -6.53 7.85 -6.77
CA GLU A 178 -5.25 7.35 -6.29
C GLU A 178 -4.12 7.64 -7.30
N GLU A 179 -4.37 7.58 -8.61
CA GLU A 179 -3.41 8.01 -9.64
C GLU A 179 -3.06 9.50 -9.48
N HIS A 180 -4.07 10.36 -9.35
CA HIS A 180 -3.86 11.80 -9.15
C HIS A 180 -3.20 12.13 -7.80
N LYS A 181 -3.54 11.40 -6.72
CA LYS A 181 -2.89 11.51 -5.40
C LYS A 181 -1.42 11.08 -5.48
N ALA A 182 -1.11 9.96 -6.14
CA ALA A 182 0.26 9.51 -6.36
C ALA A 182 1.09 10.54 -7.15
N LYS A 183 0.50 11.15 -8.20
CA LYS A 183 1.14 12.25 -8.94
C LYS A 183 1.42 13.48 -8.07
N VAL A 184 0.50 13.87 -7.19
CA VAL A 184 0.71 14.97 -6.23
C VAL A 184 1.85 14.63 -5.27
N VAL A 185 1.83 13.45 -4.63
CA VAL A 185 2.89 13.00 -3.71
C VAL A 185 4.26 12.91 -4.41
N GLN A 186 4.30 12.46 -5.67
CA GLN A 186 5.52 12.44 -6.47
C GLN A 186 6.08 13.85 -6.70
N LEU A 187 5.23 14.81 -7.09
CA LEU A 187 5.62 16.20 -7.31
C LEU A 187 6.05 16.88 -6.00
N GLU A 188 5.37 16.65 -4.90
CA GLU A 188 5.78 17.11 -3.56
C GLU A 188 7.16 16.56 -3.17
N GLY A 189 7.41 15.28 -3.43
CA GLY A 189 8.71 14.65 -3.23
C GLY A 189 9.81 15.22 -4.14
N GLN A 190 9.49 15.63 -5.37
CA GLN A 190 10.43 16.31 -6.27
C GLN A 190 10.74 17.73 -5.79
N VAL A 191 9.71 18.54 -5.47
CA VAL A 191 9.87 19.90 -4.90
C VAL A 191 10.72 19.85 -3.63
N ALA A 192 10.46 18.90 -2.72
CA ALA A 192 11.23 18.75 -1.48
C ALA A 192 12.72 18.42 -1.75
N LYS A 193 13.01 17.56 -2.75
CA LYS A 193 14.39 17.25 -3.17
C LYS A 193 15.09 18.49 -3.74
N VAL A 194 14.49 19.20 -4.69
CA VAL A 194 15.12 20.37 -5.32
C VAL A 194 15.31 21.51 -4.31
N LYS A 195 14.34 21.75 -3.40
CA LYS A 195 14.50 22.69 -2.27
C LYS A 195 15.63 22.28 -1.32
N THR A 196 15.87 20.98 -1.14
CA THR A 196 17.01 20.49 -0.36
C THR A 196 18.32 20.78 -1.11
N CYS A 197 18.41 20.51 -2.40
CA CYS A 197 19.58 20.86 -3.23
C CYS A 197 19.88 22.37 -3.21
N TYR A 198 18.86 23.21 -3.39
CA TYR A 198 18.96 24.67 -3.29
C TYR A 198 19.49 25.13 -1.92
N SER A 199 18.98 24.54 -0.83
CA SER A 199 19.44 24.83 0.54
C SER A 199 20.88 24.39 0.80
N VAL A 200 21.34 23.31 0.13
CA VAL A 200 22.74 22.86 0.19
C VAL A 200 23.65 23.80 -0.60
N ALA A 201 23.27 24.20 -1.82
CA ALA A 201 24.03 25.16 -2.62
C ALA A 201 24.20 26.51 -1.91
N LEU A 202 23.15 27.01 -1.24
CA LEU A 202 23.23 28.20 -0.38
C LEU A 202 24.27 28.03 0.75
N ARG A 203 24.22 26.93 1.50
CA ARG A 203 25.19 26.66 2.58
C ARG A 203 26.63 26.54 2.07
N ASN A 204 26.82 25.94 0.90
CA ASN A 204 28.14 25.86 0.26
C ASN A 204 28.66 27.26 -0.09
N LEU A 205 27.82 28.15 -0.63
CA LEU A 205 28.17 29.54 -0.91
C LEU A 205 28.48 30.33 0.38
N GLU A 206 27.69 30.16 1.44
CA GLU A 206 27.96 30.73 2.77
C GLU A 206 29.31 30.27 3.32
N GLN A 207 29.61 28.98 3.26
CA GLN A 207 30.87 28.40 3.72
C GLN A 207 32.08 28.92 2.92
N ILE A 208 31.97 28.99 1.59
CA ILE A 208 33.02 29.56 0.73
C ILE A 208 33.24 31.05 1.05
N SER A 209 32.16 31.80 1.28
CA SER A 209 32.23 33.21 1.69
C SER A 209 32.95 33.36 3.02
N GLU A 210 32.56 32.60 4.05
CA GLU A 210 33.18 32.64 5.37
C GLU A 210 34.67 32.26 5.31
N GLN A 211 35.05 31.24 4.52
CA GLN A 211 36.46 30.89 4.29
C GLN A 211 37.26 32.04 3.68
N ILE A 212 36.72 32.73 2.67
CA ILE A 212 37.36 33.91 2.06
C ILE A 212 37.50 35.05 3.08
N HIS A 213 36.48 35.30 3.90
CA HIS A 213 36.52 36.30 4.97
C HIS A 213 37.54 35.94 6.06
N ALA A 214 37.59 34.69 6.51
CA ALA A 214 38.55 34.19 7.49
C ALA A 214 39.99 34.26 6.96
N GLN A 215 40.23 33.90 5.70
CA GLN A 215 41.55 34.01 5.07
C GLN A 215 42.01 35.47 4.95
N ARG A 216 41.12 36.38 4.53
CA ARG A 216 41.39 37.83 4.50
C ARG A 216 41.65 38.39 5.90
N GLY A 217 40.92 37.92 6.92
CA GLY A 217 41.14 38.25 8.33
C GLY A 217 42.50 37.81 8.83
N ARG A 218 42.91 36.57 8.56
CA ARG A 218 44.24 36.02 8.89
C ARG A 218 45.37 36.81 8.23
N ILE A 219 45.22 37.19 6.95
CA ILE A 219 46.23 38.01 6.22
C ILE A 219 46.34 39.43 6.81
N ARG A 220 45.23 40.02 7.28
CA ARG A 220 45.24 41.32 7.97
C ARG A 220 45.86 41.22 9.37
N ALA A 221 45.57 40.16 10.11
CA ALA A 221 46.15 39.91 11.43
C ALA A 221 47.67 39.64 11.36
N SER A 222 48.14 38.86 10.39
CA SER A 222 49.59 38.58 10.22
C SER A 222 50.40 39.79 9.73
N ARG A 223 49.74 40.79 9.11
CA ARG A 223 50.33 42.09 8.76
C ARG A 223 50.25 43.16 9.87
N GLY A 224 49.87 42.78 11.09
CA GLY A 224 49.72 43.68 12.23
C GLY A 224 51.04 44.25 12.77
N ARG A 225 51.54 45.33 12.14
CA ARG A 225 52.35 46.35 12.85
C ARG A 225 51.39 47.34 13.52
N PRO A 226 51.56 47.73 14.79
CA PRO A 226 50.57 48.55 15.48
C PRO A 226 50.55 49.97 14.91
N ALA A 227 49.44 50.33 14.26
CA ALA A 227 49.16 51.71 13.88
C ALA A 227 48.66 52.46 15.11
N VAL A 228 49.53 53.32 15.66
CA VAL A 228 49.24 54.19 16.81
C VAL A 228 48.01 55.07 16.53
N CYS A 229 47.21 55.28 17.57
CA CYS A 229 45.94 55.98 17.54
C CYS A 229 46.04 57.37 16.86
N GLY A 230 45.35 57.53 15.73
CA GLY A 230 45.09 58.81 15.09
C GLY A 230 44.07 59.63 15.85
N GLY A 231 44.44 60.19 17.00
CA GLY A 231 43.60 61.13 17.73
C GLY A 231 43.60 62.51 17.07
N ARG A 232 42.44 62.92 16.53
CA ARG A 232 41.99 64.33 16.50
C ARG A 232 40.49 64.40 16.21
N SER A 233 39.82 65.14 17.08
CA SER A 233 38.36 65.33 17.13
C SER A 233 37.84 66.28 16.04
N SER A 234 36.52 66.22 15.82
CA SER A 234 35.69 67.12 15.00
C SER A 234 35.87 68.61 15.35
N PRO A 235 35.31 69.55 14.55
CA PRO A 235 33.93 70.01 14.89
C PRO A 235 33.07 70.62 13.74
N VAL A 236 31.78 70.85 14.06
CA VAL A 236 30.76 71.73 13.40
C VAL A 236 30.34 71.38 11.95
N GLY A 237 29.05 71.37 11.57
CA GLY A 237 27.78 71.56 12.30
C GLY A 237 26.61 71.78 11.31
N ALA A 238 25.42 72.19 11.82
CA ALA A 238 24.24 72.65 11.07
C ALA A 238 23.54 71.63 10.13
N GLU A 239 22.21 71.41 10.07
CA GLU A 239 21.05 71.61 10.97
C GLU A 239 20.22 70.28 10.91
N ALA A 240 18.96 70.08 11.35
CA ALA A 240 17.87 70.92 11.85
C ALA A 240 16.91 70.08 12.74
N GLU A 241 15.71 70.61 13.04
CA GLU A 241 14.67 69.99 13.90
C GLU A 241 13.38 69.69 13.10
N VAL A 242 12.63 68.63 13.44
CA VAL A 242 11.14 68.63 13.65
C VAL A 242 10.62 67.24 14.01
N ARG A 243 9.75 67.23 15.04
CA ARG A 243 8.80 66.20 15.51
C ARG A 243 8.33 65.14 14.50
N ALA A 244 8.14 63.89 14.95
CA ALA A 244 6.83 63.42 15.45
C ALA A 244 6.84 61.89 15.76
N ALA A 245 6.03 61.47 16.73
CA ALA A 245 5.61 60.08 16.86
C ALA A 245 4.35 59.84 16.02
N VAL A 246 4.27 58.71 15.30
CA VAL A 246 3.07 57.93 14.93
C VAL A 246 3.58 56.67 14.19
N GLY A 247 2.98 55.51 14.46
CA GLY A 247 3.38 54.24 13.83
C GLY A 247 2.64 53.96 12.52
N VAL A 248 3.34 53.32 11.57
CA VAL A 248 2.90 52.76 10.26
C VAL A 248 4.06 51.87 9.79
N GLN A 249 3.91 50.71 9.14
CA GLN A 249 2.82 49.75 8.97
C GLN A 249 3.45 48.35 8.87
N ARG A 250 2.78 47.32 9.38
CA ARG A 250 3.14 45.92 9.09
C ARG A 250 2.52 45.57 7.75
N GLU A 251 3.31 45.55 6.69
CA GLU A 251 2.86 45.23 5.33
C GLU A 251 2.43 43.76 5.26
N ARG A 252 1.14 43.54 5.50
CA ARG A 252 0.48 42.25 5.40
C ARG A 252 0.15 42.06 3.92
N LEU A 253 0.87 41.15 3.26
CA LEU A 253 0.49 40.68 1.92
C LEU A 253 -0.89 40.01 2.01
N GLU A 254 -1.92 40.76 1.66
CA GLU A 254 -3.27 40.25 1.47
C GLU A 254 -3.33 39.56 0.10
N VAL A 255 -3.02 38.26 0.09
CA VAL A 255 -3.41 37.40 -1.03
C VAL A 255 -4.93 37.28 -0.98
N GLU A 256 -5.59 37.60 -2.09
CA GLU A 256 -7.05 37.64 -2.20
C GLU A 256 -7.71 36.36 -1.68
N GLN A 257 -8.64 36.52 -0.75
CA GLN A 257 -9.50 35.43 -0.28
C GLN A 257 -10.65 35.19 -1.28
N ALA A 258 -10.30 34.84 -2.51
CA ALA A 258 -11.25 34.45 -3.54
C ALA A 258 -11.83 33.05 -3.23
N GLY A 259 -13.16 32.97 -3.08
CA GLY A 259 -13.88 31.68 -3.09
C GLY A 259 -13.70 30.80 -1.85
N SER A 260 -14.08 31.30 -0.67
CA SER A 260 -14.10 30.52 0.58
C SER A 260 -15.24 29.48 0.68
N ASP A 261 -15.50 28.71 -0.37
CA ASP A 261 -16.35 27.51 -0.31
C ASP A 261 -15.50 26.29 0.07
N CYS A 262 -14.93 26.34 1.27
CA CYS A 262 -14.10 25.28 1.79
C CYS A 262 -14.93 24.07 2.26
N MET A 263 -15.10 23.07 1.40
CA MET A 263 -15.17 21.69 1.87
C MET A 263 -13.91 21.44 2.69
N SER A 264 -14.06 21.41 4.02
CA SER A 264 -12.92 21.46 4.94
C SER A 264 -11.97 20.29 4.68
N VAL A 265 -10.68 20.50 4.94
CA VAL A 265 -9.64 19.47 4.77
C VAL A 265 -10.02 18.18 5.53
N ILE A 266 -10.74 18.32 6.63
CA ILE A 266 -11.33 17.24 7.44
C ILE A 266 -12.37 16.45 6.64
N SER A 267 -13.31 17.10 5.96
CA SER A 267 -14.30 16.41 5.12
C SER A 267 -13.64 15.69 3.93
N LEU A 268 -12.55 16.24 3.37
CA LEU A 268 -11.80 15.61 2.28
C LEU A 268 -11.00 14.41 2.79
N GLN A 269 -10.40 14.51 3.98
CA GLN A 269 -9.72 13.41 4.66
C GLN A 269 -10.69 12.26 4.97
N THR A 270 -11.91 12.55 5.45
CA THR A 270 -12.93 11.53 5.71
C THR A 270 -13.34 10.77 4.43
N ILE A 271 -13.57 11.49 3.32
CA ILE A 271 -13.92 10.86 2.04
C ILE A 271 -12.74 10.04 1.47
N ALA A 272 -11.50 10.52 1.62
CA ALA A 272 -10.31 9.79 1.21
C ALA A 272 -10.07 8.51 2.05
N SER A 273 -10.25 8.57 3.37
CA SER A 273 -10.12 7.38 4.23
C SER A 273 -11.22 6.33 4.03
N ASP A 274 -12.42 6.73 3.57
CA ASP A 274 -13.48 5.81 3.11
C ASP A 274 -13.21 5.19 1.71
N LEU A 275 -12.23 5.74 0.98
CA LEU A 275 -11.74 5.22 -0.31
C LEU A 275 -10.52 4.29 -0.14
N GLU A 276 -9.65 4.54 0.84
CA GLU A 276 -8.40 3.76 1.07
C GLU A 276 -8.61 2.26 1.39
N LYS A 277 -9.83 1.83 1.66
CA LYS A 277 -10.20 0.41 1.80
C LYS A 277 -10.81 -0.11 0.49
N CYS A 278 -9.96 -0.28 -0.53
CA CYS A 278 -10.36 -0.55 -1.92
C CYS A 278 -11.41 -1.67 -2.08
N ASP A 279 -12.64 -1.30 -2.44
CA ASP A 279 -13.66 -2.20 -2.97
C ASP A 279 -13.28 -2.66 -4.40
N SER A 280 -12.35 -3.62 -4.55
CA SER A 280 -12.02 -4.13 -5.89
C SER A 280 -13.18 -4.96 -6.45
N VAL A 281 -13.90 -4.40 -7.41
CA VAL A 281 -15.06 -5.03 -8.09
C VAL A 281 -14.74 -5.60 -9.47
N GLU A 282 -13.45 -5.67 -9.82
CA GLU A 282 -12.91 -6.21 -11.07
C GLU A 282 -13.41 -7.63 -11.42
N HIS A 283 -13.88 -8.37 -10.41
CA HIS A 283 -14.34 -9.76 -10.46
C HIS A 283 -15.87 -9.87 -10.23
N LEU A 284 -16.62 -8.79 -10.54
CA LEU A 284 -18.07 -8.85 -10.75
C LEU A 284 -18.46 -9.28 -12.18
N GLY A 285 -17.49 -9.46 -13.09
CA GLY A 285 -17.72 -10.07 -14.41
C GLY A 285 -18.26 -11.51 -14.28
N ASP A 286 -17.59 -12.31 -13.44
CA ASP A 286 -17.85 -13.73 -13.20
C ASP A 286 -19.26 -14.04 -12.64
N LEU A 287 -19.97 -13.03 -12.14
CA LEU A 287 -21.35 -13.17 -11.68
C LEU A 287 -22.37 -13.26 -12.81
N SER A 288 -21.97 -13.01 -14.07
CA SER A 288 -22.82 -13.15 -15.25
C SER A 288 -22.98 -14.61 -15.68
N ASP A 289 -21.92 -15.42 -15.62
CA ASP A 289 -21.92 -16.77 -16.22
C ASP A 289 -22.69 -17.82 -15.42
N VAL A 290 -22.84 -17.64 -14.11
CA VAL A 290 -23.67 -18.53 -13.26
C VAL A 290 -25.17 -18.31 -13.48
N GLY A 291 -25.56 -17.41 -14.41
CA GLY A 291 -26.94 -17.26 -14.89
C GLY A 291 -27.35 -18.31 -15.93
N SER A 292 -26.42 -18.81 -16.74
CA SER A 292 -26.71 -19.67 -17.90
C SER A 292 -27.03 -21.13 -17.58
N VAL A 293 -26.91 -21.54 -16.30
CA VAL A 293 -27.21 -22.90 -15.82
C VAL A 293 -28.56 -22.97 -15.09
N LEU A 294 -29.30 -21.86 -14.98
CA LEU A 294 -30.63 -21.85 -14.35
C LEU A 294 -31.63 -20.89 -15.03
N GLY A 295 -31.68 -20.91 -16.36
CA GLY A 295 -32.99 -20.89 -17.04
C GLY A 295 -33.54 -22.33 -17.03
N GLU A 296 -34.84 -22.58 -16.91
CA GLU A 296 -35.98 -21.75 -17.28
C GLU A 296 -37.11 -21.78 -16.20
N GLU A 297 -38.29 -21.28 -16.57
CA GLU A 297 -39.59 -21.56 -15.93
C GLU A 297 -39.91 -20.91 -14.57
N TRP A 298 -39.96 -19.57 -14.54
CA TRP A 298 -40.84 -18.83 -13.60
C TRP A 298 -41.70 -17.81 -14.36
N ASP A 299 -42.76 -18.28 -15.03
CA ASP A 299 -43.87 -17.42 -15.45
C ASP A 299 -45.13 -17.72 -14.62
N CYS A 300 -45.85 -16.66 -14.24
CA CYS A 300 -46.85 -16.69 -13.18
C CYS A 300 -48.28 -16.72 -13.75
N ARG A 301 -48.99 -17.86 -13.65
CA ARG A 301 -50.48 -17.86 -13.58
C ARG A 301 -51.14 -19.21 -13.24
N ARG A 302 -51.70 -19.33 -12.02
CA ARG A 302 -53.11 -19.72 -11.78
C ARG A 302 -53.54 -19.60 -10.30
N LYS A 303 -54.86 -19.53 -10.09
CA LYS A 303 -55.56 -19.30 -8.81
C LYS A 303 -55.74 -20.60 -7.99
N PRO A 304 -56.08 -20.52 -6.68
CA PRO A 304 -56.02 -21.68 -5.78
C PRO A 304 -57.30 -22.51 -5.76
N MET A 305 -57.19 -23.81 -5.49
CA MET A 305 -58.23 -24.59 -4.80
C MET A 305 -57.72 -25.92 -4.21
N GLU A 306 -58.33 -26.28 -3.07
CA GLU A 306 -58.58 -27.62 -2.51
C GLU A 306 -57.45 -28.52 -1.96
N ARG A 307 -57.71 -29.03 -0.74
CA ARG A 307 -57.10 -30.20 -0.07
C ARG A 307 -58.03 -31.41 -0.31
N PRO A 308 -57.59 -32.69 -0.24
CA PRO A 308 -57.43 -33.39 1.06
C PRO A 308 -56.34 -34.50 1.16
N VAL A 309 -55.86 -34.72 2.41
CA VAL A 309 -55.58 -36.02 3.14
C VAL A 309 -54.87 -37.17 2.37
N SER A 310 -53.74 -37.75 2.83
CA SER A 310 -53.61 -38.78 3.91
C SER A 310 -52.10 -39.05 4.24
N ILE A 311 -51.66 -39.31 5.48
CA ILE A 311 -51.30 -40.64 6.10
C ILE A 311 -50.23 -41.42 5.29
N VAL A 312 -49.04 -41.80 5.79
CA VAL A 312 -48.72 -42.84 6.82
C VAL A 312 -47.44 -42.50 7.64
N VAL A 313 -47.33 -43.07 8.85
CA VAL A 313 -46.16 -43.08 9.78
C VAL A 313 -45.47 -44.45 9.76
N THR A 314 -44.12 -44.48 9.79
CA THR A 314 -43.24 -45.54 10.38
C THR A 314 -41.81 -44.97 10.42
N GLU A 315 -41.21 -44.68 11.57
CA GLU A 315 -40.56 -45.57 12.56
C GLU A 315 -39.06 -45.86 12.28
N GLU A 316 -38.20 -45.53 13.25
CA GLU A 316 -36.79 -45.93 13.35
C GLU A 316 -36.68 -47.42 13.79
N PRO A 317 -35.49 -48.09 13.69
CA PRO A 317 -34.47 -47.93 14.73
C PRO A 317 -32.98 -48.01 14.27
N GLN A 318 -32.12 -47.34 15.07
CA GLN A 318 -30.76 -47.70 15.56
C GLN A 318 -30.05 -48.93 14.90
N GLN A 319 -28.74 -48.93 14.58
CA GLN A 319 -27.62 -48.88 15.54
C GLN A 319 -26.21 -48.81 14.88
N GLU A 320 -25.27 -48.09 15.52
CA GLU A 320 -23.79 -48.25 15.69
C GLU A 320 -22.76 -48.70 14.60
N THR A 321 -21.50 -48.26 14.83
CA THR A 321 -20.17 -48.63 14.26
C THR A 321 -19.86 -48.38 12.77
N ASP A 322 -19.03 -47.36 12.46
CA ASP A 322 -17.58 -47.53 12.22
C ASP A 322 -16.86 -46.21 11.84
N ASP A 323 -15.92 -45.75 12.68
CA ASP A 323 -15.05 -44.61 12.39
C ASP A 323 -13.66 -45.08 11.92
N GLN A 324 -13.52 -45.47 10.64
CA GLN A 324 -12.20 -45.79 10.08
C GLN A 324 -11.94 -45.46 8.59
N GLU A 325 -12.73 -44.61 7.93
CA GLU A 325 -12.45 -44.17 6.53
C GLU A 325 -12.19 -42.67 6.30
N LYS A 326 -12.40 -41.79 7.29
CA LYS A 326 -12.28 -40.32 7.10
C LYS A 326 -10.83 -39.80 6.92
N GLY A 327 -9.82 -40.65 7.12
CA GLY A 327 -8.40 -40.27 7.00
C GLY A 327 -7.85 -40.23 5.57
N ALA A 328 -8.32 -41.10 4.68
CA ALA A 328 -7.79 -41.22 3.31
C ALA A 328 -8.36 -40.13 2.37
N VAL A 329 -9.69 -39.94 2.40
CA VAL A 329 -10.41 -39.00 1.52
C VAL A 329 -9.94 -37.54 1.68
N SER A 330 -9.46 -37.17 2.87
CA SER A 330 -8.94 -35.81 3.12
C SER A 330 -7.58 -35.57 2.45
N LYS A 331 -6.68 -36.57 2.44
CA LYS A 331 -5.38 -36.46 1.76
C LYS A 331 -5.53 -36.43 0.24
N GLU A 332 -6.40 -37.27 -0.31
CA GLU A 332 -6.62 -37.34 -1.76
C GLU A 332 -7.23 -36.04 -2.32
N LYS A 333 -8.17 -35.44 -1.57
CA LYS A 333 -8.70 -34.10 -1.90
C LYS A 333 -7.62 -33.01 -1.82
N GLN A 334 -6.76 -33.04 -0.81
CA GLN A 334 -5.68 -32.07 -0.65
C GLN A 334 -4.62 -32.19 -1.77
N GLU A 335 -4.26 -33.40 -2.20
CA GLU A 335 -3.40 -33.60 -3.37
C GLU A 335 -4.05 -33.17 -4.69
N SER A 336 -5.37 -33.39 -4.84
CA SER A 336 -6.10 -32.96 -6.05
C SER A 336 -6.09 -31.43 -6.21
N PHE A 337 -6.21 -30.69 -5.10
CA PHE A 337 -6.16 -29.22 -5.11
C PHE A 337 -4.77 -28.68 -5.46
N VAL A 338 -3.70 -29.27 -4.90
CA VAL A 338 -2.31 -28.91 -5.26
C VAL A 338 -2.06 -29.12 -6.75
N LYS A 339 -2.53 -30.24 -7.32
CA LYS A 339 -2.41 -30.53 -8.77
C LYS A 339 -3.20 -29.56 -9.65
N GLN A 340 -4.34 -29.02 -9.16
CA GLN A 340 -5.12 -28.03 -9.89
C GLN A 340 -4.42 -26.65 -9.93
N HIS A 341 -3.81 -26.20 -8.83
CA HIS A 341 -3.10 -24.91 -8.77
C HIS A 341 -1.89 -24.86 -9.72
N HIS A 342 -1.17 -25.97 -9.90
CA HIS A 342 -0.05 -26.05 -10.84
C HIS A 342 -0.46 -25.96 -12.32
N ARG A 343 -1.73 -26.24 -12.65
CA ARG A 343 -2.23 -26.20 -14.05
C ARG A 343 -2.71 -24.82 -14.48
N SER A 344 -2.88 -23.89 -13.55
CA SER A 344 -3.32 -22.50 -13.78
C SER A 344 -2.17 -21.48 -13.82
N VAL A 345 -0.92 -21.93 -13.70
CA VAL A 345 0.31 -21.08 -13.77
C VAL A 345 1.08 -21.28 -15.09
N SER A 346 0.54 -22.09 -16.02
CA SER A 346 1.12 -22.31 -17.34
C SER A 346 0.07 -22.19 -18.45
N LEU A 347 -0.41 -20.96 -18.65
CA LEU A 347 -0.97 -20.44 -19.91
C LEU A 347 -0.90 -18.90 -19.91
#